data_AF-A0A9R1X299-F1
#
_entry.id   AF-A0A9R1X299-F1
#
_cell.length_a   1.000
_cell.length_b   1.000
_cell.length_c   1.000
_cell.angle_alpha   90.00
_cell.angle_beta   90.00
_cell.angle_gamma   90.00
#
_symmetry.space_group_name_H-M   'P 1'
#
loop_
_entity.id
_entity.type
_entity.pdbx_description
1 polymer ?
#
loop_
_entity_poly.entity_id
_entity_poly.type
_entity_poly.pdbx_seq_one_letter_code
_entity_poly.pdbx_strand_id
1 'polypeptide(L)'
;MALIRVHVHLLPGTHPLRFTNFQTHPSLHCNKIPPKLRISCSSSNSKSINDMELAMDLSTEIERMKIQMIQTQEAMKTSRKLLYAELCLYLGLGKEELRRKWERMEEDDKWVLAEEFVSDWSSNFHPLSAKSVKQLVDQHLFQDGNDHDNGNNKDNNSSQDSSSSSLLFSGLKKLMGFPDDK
;
A
#
# COMPACT_ATOMS: atom_id res chain seq x y z
N MET A 1 -16.45 44.60 -26.26
CA MET A 1 -15.82 43.37 -25.72
C MET A 1 -14.59 43.79 -24.93
N ALA A 2 -14.64 43.69 -23.61
CA ALA A 2 -13.58 44.17 -22.72
C ALA A 2 -12.63 43.02 -22.37
N LEU A 3 -11.32 43.24 -22.58
CA LEU A 3 -10.26 42.32 -22.20
C LEU A 3 -9.91 42.57 -20.72
N ILE A 4 -10.10 41.57 -19.86
CA ILE A 4 -9.65 41.61 -18.47
C ILE A 4 -8.21 41.09 -18.44
N ARG A 5 -7.27 41.99 -18.16
CA ARG A 5 -5.87 41.68 -17.83
C ARG A 5 -5.81 41.29 -16.36
N VAL A 6 -5.56 40.03 -16.05
CA VAL A 6 -5.27 39.60 -14.67
C VAL A 6 -3.77 39.77 -14.43
N HIS A 7 -3.42 40.73 -13.57
CA HIS A 7 -2.06 41.01 -13.14
C HIS A 7 -1.83 40.29 -11.82
N VAL A 8 -1.06 39.20 -11.83
CA VAL A 8 -0.66 38.49 -10.60
C VAL A 8 0.63 39.14 -10.11
N HIS A 9 0.52 39.92 -9.04
CA HIS A 9 1.69 40.45 -8.34
C HIS A 9 2.38 39.31 -7.58
N LEU A 10 3.54 38.87 -8.07
CA LEU A 10 4.52 38.21 -7.21
C LEU A 10 5.19 39.28 -6.35
N LEU A 11 5.09 39.15 -5.03
CA LEU A 11 5.94 39.86 -4.06
C LEU A 11 6.87 38.85 -3.37
N PRO A 12 8.16 39.16 -3.20
CA PRO A 12 9.15 38.29 -2.60
C PRO A 12 9.19 38.47 -1.08
N GLY A 13 9.27 37.37 -0.34
CA GLY A 13 9.36 37.38 1.12
C GLY A 13 10.25 36.24 1.62
N THR A 14 11.55 36.50 1.64
CA THR A 14 12.57 35.70 2.35
C THR A 14 12.29 35.70 3.85
N HIS A 15 12.13 34.53 4.48
CA HIS A 15 12.48 34.31 5.90
C HIS A 15 12.88 32.84 6.15
N PRO A 16 13.77 32.61 7.12
CA PRO A 16 14.74 31.53 7.09
C PRO A 16 14.17 30.19 7.56
N LEU A 17 14.74 29.14 6.97
CA LEU A 17 14.66 27.75 7.41
C LEU A 17 14.75 27.63 8.95
N ARG A 18 13.60 27.38 9.58
CA ARG A 18 13.52 26.78 10.91
C ARG A 18 12.47 25.69 10.87
N PHE A 19 12.85 24.55 10.30
CA PHE A 19 12.20 23.30 10.63
C PHE A 19 12.63 22.93 12.05
N THR A 20 11.73 23.13 13.00
CA THR A 20 11.78 22.37 14.25
C THR A 20 11.70 20.90 13.87
N ASN A 21 12.70 20.12 14.30
CA ASN A 21 12.78 18.68 14.09
C ASN A 21 11.42 18.00 14.29
N PHE A 22 10.75 17.65 13.20
CA PHE A 22 9.74 16.60 13.22
C PHE A 22 10.51 15.30 13.25
N GLN A 23 10.84 14.85 14.46
CA GLN A 23 11.30 13.49 14.69
C GLN A 23 10.11 12.55 14.56
N THR A 24 9.60 12.40 13.34
CA THR A 24 8.77 11.27 12.94
C THR A 24 9.69 10.25 12.29
N HIS A 25 10.51 9.61 13.11
CA HIS A 25 10.96 8.27 12.75
C HIS A 25 9.82 7.32 13.16
N PRO A 26 8.99 6.78 12.25
CA PRO A 26 8.73 5.37 12.38
C PRO A 26 10.09 4.74 12.14
N SER A 27 10.82 4.47 13.23
CA SER A 27 11.98 3.60 13.17
C SER A 27 11.43 2.24 12.72
N LEU A 28 11.32 2.04 11.42
CA LEU A 28 11.48 0.74 10.81
C LEU A 28 12.96 0.39 10.96
N HIS A 29 13.39 0.24 12.22
CA HIS A 29 14.45 -0.68 12.55
C HIS A 29 13.89 -2.08 12.26
N CYS A 30 13.78 -2.39 10.97
CA CYS A 30 13.96 -3.75 10.54
C CYS A 30 15.43 -4.03 10.82
N ASN A 31 15.71 -4.45 12.06
CA ASN A 31 16.89 -5.25 12.34
C ASN A 31 16.79 -6.43 11.38
N LYS A 32 17.40 -6.29 10.20
CA LYS A 32 17.69 -7.41 9.30
C LYS A 32 18.78 -8.23 9.96
N ILE A 33 18.45 -8.81 11.11
CA ILE A 33 19.03 -10.08 11.48
C ILE A 33 18.30 -11.03 10.53
N PRO A 34 18.94 -11.56 9.47
CA PRO A 34 18.33 -12.66 8.75
C PRO A 34 17.93 -13.69 9.81
N PRO A 35 16.68 -14.18 9.84
CA PRO A 35 16.31 -15.20 10.82
C PRO A 35 17.34 -16.30 10.69
N LYS A 36 18.20 -16.44 11.70
CA LYS A 36 19.22 -17.47 11.70
C LYS A 36 18.44 -18.75 11.91
N LEU A 37 18.01 -19.35 10.80
CA LEU A 37 17.37 -20.66 10.76
C LEU A 37 18.42 -21.66 11.23
N ARG A 38 18.61 -21.76 12.55
CA ARG A 38 19.32 -22.87 13.17
C ARG A 38 18.37 -24.06 13.07
N ILE A 39 18.41 -24.74 11.93
CA ILE A 39 17.81 -26.05 11.78
C ILE A 39 18.67 -26.99 12.63
N SER A 40 18.20 -27.32 13.82
CA SER A 40 18.82 -28.35 14.65
C SER A 40 18.40 -29.71 14.09
N CYS A 41 19.30 -30.37 13.36
CA CYS A 41 19.10 -31.75 12.94
C CYS A 41 19.36 -32.69 14.13
N SER A 42 18.44 -32.76 15.08
CA SER A 42 18.49 -33.75 16.18
C SER A 42 17.93 -35.08 15.68
N SER A 43 18.81 -35.95 15.19
CA SER A 43 18.52 -37.29 14.64
C SER A 43 18.12 -38.34 15.71
N SER A 44 17.36 -37.97 16.74
CA SER A 44 17.08 -38.87 17.87
C SER A 44 15.61 -39.04 18.25
N ASN A 45 14.65 -38.57 17.45
CA ASN A 45 13.24 -38.97 17.59
C ASN A 45 12.62 -39.29 16.23
N SER A 46 12.21 -40.54 16.05
CA SER A 46 11.71 -41.16 14.82
C SER A 46 10.31 -40.67 14.42
N LYS A 47 10.21 -39.42 13.96
CA LYS A 47 9.26 -39.06 12.91
C LYS A 47 10.11 -38.78 11.68
N SER A 48 10.08 -39.69 10.71
CA SER A 48 10.67 -39.42 9.39
C SER A 48 10.00 -38.16 8.85
N ILE A 49 10.71 -37.04 8.89
CA ILE A 49 10.31 -35.85 8.12
C ILE A 49 10.17 -36.34 6.68
N ASN A 50 8.94 -36.29 6.18
CA ASN A 50 8.65 -36.79 4.85
C ASN A 50 9.13 -35.74 3.85
N ASP A 51 10.08 -36.09 2.98
CA ASP A 51 10.58 -35.19 1.94
C ASP A 51 9.44 -34.62 1.08
N MET A 52 8.35 -35.37 0.92
CA MET A 52 7.13 -34.91 0.24
C MET A 52 6.43 -33.76 0.97
N GLU A 53 6.36 -33.79 2.30
CA GLU A 53 5.74 -32.74 3.12
C GLU A 53 6.57 -31.46 3.05
N LEU A 54 7.90 -31.59 3.13
CA LEU A 54 8.82 -30.46 3.01
C LEU A 54 8.77 -29.82 1.61
N ALA A 55 8.71 -30.63 0.55
CA ALA A 55 8.59 -30.15 -0.83
C ALA A 55 7.24 -29.47 -1.08
N MET A 56 6.16 -29.97 -0.46
CA MET A 56 4.84 -29.35 -0.49
C MET A 56 4.85 -27.99 0.21
N ASP A 57 5.39 -27.89 1.43
CA ASP A 57 5.51 -26.64 2.16
C ASP A 57 6.31 -25.60 1.37
N LEU A 58 7.45 -26.00 0.79
CA LEU A 58 8.25 -25.12 -0.06
C LEU A 58 7.47 -24.65 -1.29
N SER A 59 6.72 -25.55 -1.94
CA SER A 59 5.91 -25.20 -3.11
C SER A 59 4.81 -24.20 -2.76
N THR A 60 4.14 -24.39 -1.62
CA THR A 60 3.11 -23.45 -1.13
C THR A 60 3.71 -22.10 -0.77
N GLU A 61 4.91 -22.07 -0.19
CA GLU A 61 5.61 -20.85 0.17
C GLU A 61 6.08 -20.08 -1.07
N ILE A 62 6.57 -20.78 -2.10
CA ILE A 62 6.93 -20.18 -3.40
C ILE A 62 5.69 -19.57 -4.06
N GLU A 63 4.57 -20.28 -4.08
CA GLU A 63 3.33 -19.75 -4.67
C GLU A 63 2.81 -18.54 -3.87
N ARG A 64 2.86 -18.60 -2.53
CA ARG A 64 2.52 -17.46 -1.66
C ARG A 64 3.39 -16.23 -1.96
N MET A 65 4.71 -16.42 -2.10
CA MET A 65 5.64 -15.34 -2.43
C MET A 65 5.34 -14.74 -3.81
N LYS A 66 5.03 -15.58 -4.79
CA LYS A 66 4.67 -15.15 -6.15
C LYS A 66 3.40 -14.32 -6.16
N ILE A 67 2.37 -14.72 -5.42
CA ILE A 67 1.12 -13.95 -5.29
C ILE A 67 1.41 -12.57 -4.67
N GLN A 68 2.17 -12.52 -3.56
CA GLN A 68 2.53 -11.26 -2.91
C GLN A 68 3.33 -10.34 -3.83
N MET A 69 4.24 -10.90 -4.63
CA MET A 69 5.02 -10.14 -5.60
C MET A 69 4.10 -9.48 -6.64
N ILE A 70 3.16 -10.24 -7.21
CA ILE A 70 2.19 -9.73 -8.21
C ILE A 70 1.31 -8.62 -7.60
N GLN A 71 0.78 -8.85 -6.39
CA GLN A 71 -0.02 -7.86 -5.68
C GLN A 71 0.76 -6.57 -5.41
N THR A 72 2.00 -6.70 -4.95
CA THR A 72 2.88 -5.55 -4.69
C THR A 72 3.17 -4.78 -5.97
N GLN A 73 3.39 -5.47 -7.09
CA GLN A 73 3.63 -4.85 -8.38
C GLN A 73 2.42 -4.06 -8.88
N GLU A 74 1.21 -4.63 -8.81
CA GLU A 74 -0.02 -3.94 -9.22
C GLU A 74 -0.36 -2.77 -8.27
N ALA A 75 -0.13 -2.93 -6.96
CA ALA A 75 -0.25 -1.83 -6.00
C ALA A 75 0.72 -0.69 -6.33
N MET A 76 1.99 -0.99 -6.62
CA MET A 76 3.01 0.00 -7.00
C MET A 76 2.70 0.68 -8.35
N LYS A 77 2.15 -0.07 -9.31
CA LYS A 77 1.71 0.49 -10.59
C LYS A 77 0.54 1.46 -10.41
N THR A 78 -0.40 1.12 -9.53
CA THR A 78 -1.54 1.98 -9.20
C THR A 78 -1.08 3.22 -8.42
N SER A 79 -0.20 3.05 -7.44
CA SER A 79 0.34 4.17 -6.66
C SER A 79 1.10 5.16 -7.54
N ARG A 80 1.93 4.69 -8.48
CA ARG A 80 2.62 5.57 -9.44
C ARG A 80 1.65 6.38 -10.29
N LYS A 81 0.56 5.77 -10.77
CA LYS A 81 -0.46 6.47 -11.56
C LYS A 81 -1.16 7.54 -10.73
N LEU A 82 -1.50 7.23 -9.48
CA LEU A 82 -2.17 8.17 -8.58
C LEU A 82 -1.25 9.34 -8.22
N LEU A 83 0.01 9.06 -7.87
CA LEU A 83 1.01 10.09 -7.57
C LEU A 83 1.23 11.02 -8.76
N TYR A 84 1.32 10.47 -9.97
CA TYR A 84 1.48 11.30 -11.17
C TYR A 84 0.26 12.19 -11.43
N ALA A 85 -0.95 11.67 -11.22
CA ALA A 85 -2.17 12.45 -11.35
C ALA A 85 -2.24 13.56 -10.30
N GLU A 86 -1.84 13.27 -9.06
CA GLU A 86 -1.79 14.27 -7.98
C GLU A 86 -0.77 15.37 -8.27
N LEU A 87 0.42 15.01 -8.76
CA LEU A 87 1.43 15.98 -9.17
C LEU A 87 0.94 16.87 -10.34
N CYS A 88 0.15 16.32 -11.27
CA CYS A 88 -0.52 17.12 -12.31
C CYS A 88 -1.46 18.16 -11.70
N LEU A 89 -2.28 17.75 -10.72
CA LEU A 89 -3.22 18.64 -10.03
C LEU A 89 -2.48 19.72 -9.23
N TYR A 90 -1.45 19.33 -8.47
CA TYR A 90 -0.60 20.23 -7.70
C TYR A 90 -0.01 21.36 -8.56
N LEU A 91 0.46 21.02 -9.77
CA LEU A 91 1.04 21.98 -10.70
C LEU A 91 0.02 22.67 -11.62
N GLY A 92 -1.24 22.24 -11.62
CA GLY A 92 -2.26 22.69 -12.56
C GLY A 92 -1.94 22.36 -14.02
N LEU A 93 -1.19 21.29 -14.29
CA LEU A 93 -0.75 20.91 -15.63
C LEU A 93 -1.49 19.67 -16.14
N GLY A 94 -1.69 19.60 -17.45
CA GLY A 94 -2.14 18.35 -18.08
C GLY A 94 -1.03 17.28 -18.07
N LYS A 95 -1.40 16.00 -18.14
CA LYS A 95 -0.46 14.86 -18.15
C LYS A 95 0.66 15.03 -19.20
N GLU A 96 0.30 15.32 -20.44
CA GLU A 96 1.29 15.48 -21.53
C GLU A 96 2.14 16.74 -21.39
N GLU A 97 1.63 17.77 -20.70
CA GLU A 97 2.39 18.99 -20.41
C GLU A 97 3.40 18.75 -19.30
N LEU A 98 2.97 18.10 -18.21
CA LEU A 98 3.86 17.69 -17.13
C LEU A 98 4.97 16.79 -17.66
N ARG A 99 4.66 15.79 -18.52
CA ARG A 99 5.69 14.93 -19.14
C ARG A 99 6.75 15.76 -19.87
N ARG A 100 6.32 16.64 -20.79
CA ARG A 100 7.24 17.49 -21.58
C ARG A 100 8.01 18.49 -20.73
N LYS A 101 7.42 18.98 -19.63
CA LYS A 101 8.12 19.85 -18.67
C LYS A 101 9.17 19.04 -17.92
N TRP A 102 8.78 17.89 -17.37
CA TRP A 102 9.65 17.00 -16.60
C TRP A 102 10.87 16.52 -17.40
N GLU A 103 10.68 16.13 -18.66
CA GLU A 103 11.78 15.70 -19.54
C GLU A 103 12.80 16.81 -19.84
N ARG A 104 12.38 18.08 -19.76
CA ARG A 104 13.24 19.25 -20.02
C ARG A 104 13.88 19.84 -18.78
N MET A 105 13.41 19.47 -17.58
CA MET A 105 14.00 19.95 -16.33
C MET A 105 15.33 19.25 -16.06
N GLU A 106 16.25 19.99 -15.45
CA GLU A 106 17.45 19.41 -14.88
C GLU A 106 17.11 18.52 -13.67
N GLU A 107 18.04 17.65 -13.29
CA GLU A 107 17.78 16.68 -12.23
C GLU A 107 17.62 17.34 -10.86
N ASP A 108 18.37 18.41 -10.59
CA ASP A 108 18.28 19.16 -9.34
C ASP A 108 16.91 19.86 -9.22
N ASP A 109 16.42 20.46 -10.31
CA ASP A 109 15.08 21.09 -10.35
C ASP A 109 13.96 20.06 -10.10
N LYS A 110 14.09 18.84 -10.64
CA LYS A 110 13.14 17.76 -10.37
C LYS A 110 13.14 17.38 -8.89
N TRP A 111 14.31 17.31 -8.27
CA TRP A 111 14.45 17.00 -6.85
C TRP A 111 13.80 18.06 -5.98
N VAL A 112 14.09 19.34 -6.23
CA VAL A 112 13.49 20.46 -5.50
C VAL A 112 11.95 20.44 -5.62
N LEU A 113 11.44 20.24 -6.83
CA LEU A 113 10.00 20.12 -7.06
C LEU A 113 9.39 18.92 -6.31
N ALA A 114 10.08 17.77 -6.31
CA ALA A 114 9.61 16.59 -5.60
C ALA A 114 9.58 16.81 -4.08
N GLU A 115 10.59 17.48 -3.51
CA GLU A 115 10.64 17.82 -2.09
C GLU A 115 9.51 18.78 -1.70
N GLU A 116 9.27 19.83 -2.50
CA GLU A 116 8.19 20.78 -2.27
C GLU A 116 6.82 20.09 -2.34
N PHE A 117 6.59 19.29 -3.38
CA PHE A 117 5.38 18.49 -3.53
C PHE A 117 5.16 17.56 -2.33
N VAL A 118 6.19 16.82 -1.90
CA VAL A 118 6.06 15.88 -0.77
C VAL A 118 5.81 16.62 0.54
N SER A 119 6.46 17.77 0.78
CA SER A 119 6.23 18.58 1.97
C SER A 119 4.76 18.97 2.10
N ASP A 120 4.18 19.52 1.03
CA ASP A 120 2.78 19.97 1.04
C ASP A 120 1.80 18.79 1.02
N TRP A 121 2.07 17.77 0.22
CA TRP A 121 1.20 16.61 0.11
C TRP A 121 1.16 15.77 1.39
N SER A 122 2.31 15.59 2.05
CA SER A 122 2.40 14.81 3.30
C SER A 122 1.69 15.49 4.46
N SER A 123 1.58 16.82 4.47
CA SER A 123 0.81 17.55 5.49
C SER A 123 -0.67 17.18 5.50
N ASN A 124 -1.21 16.82 4.33
CA ASN A 124 -2.60 16.38 4.14
C ASN A 124 -2.76 14.87 4.36
N PHE A 125 -1.65 14.14 4.45
CA PHE A 125 -1.65 12.68 4.63
C PHE A 125 -1.58 12.33 6.11
N HIS A 126 -2.73 12.37 6.79
CA HIS A 126 -2.85 11.74 8.09
C HIS A 126 -3.04 10.24 7.93
N PRO A 127 -2.31 9.39 8.68
CA PRO A 127 -2.61 7.96 8.74
C PRO A 127 -4.10 7.76 8.95
N LEU A 128 -4.72 6.89 8.15
CA LEU A 128 -6.17 6.71 8.15
C LEU A 128 -6.68 6.55 9.59
N SER A 129 -7.56 7.47 10.01
CA SER A 129 -8.20 7.37 11.31
C SER A 129 -9.01 6.07 11.38
N ALA A 130 -9.24 5.52 12.57
CA ALA A 130 -10.09 4.34 12.75
C ALA A 130 -11.48 4.53 12.10
N LYS A 131 -12.00 5.76 12.10
CA LYS A 131 -13.25 6.13 11.42
C LYS A 131 -13.15 5.98 9.89
N SER A 132 -12.06 6.46 9.30
CA SER A 132 -11.80 6.34 7.85
C SER A 132 -11.60 4.89 7.42
N VAL A 133 -10.88 4.10 8.21
CA VAL A 133 -10.71 2.66 7.97
C VAL A 133 -12.06 1.94 8.01
N LYS A 134 -12.89 2.19 9.03
CA LYS A 134 -14.24 1.63 9.13
C LYS A 134 -15.06 1.97 7.88
N GLN A 135 -15.09 3.24 7.47
CA GLN A 135 -15.90 3.68 6.33
C GLN A 135 -15.49 2.99 5.02
N LEU A 136 -14.18 2.80 4.78
CA LEU A 136 -13.68 2.11 3.59
C LEU A 136 -14.03 0.62 3.61
N VAL A 137 -13.90 -0.03 4.77
CA VAL A 137 -14.28 -1.44 4.94
C VAL A 137 -15.78 -1.61 4.72
N ASP A 138 -16.60 -0.73 5.31
CA ASP A 138 -18.04 -0.71 5.11
C ASP A 138 -18.37 -0.61 3.62
N GLN A 139 -17.80 0.37 2.90
CA GLN A 139 -18.05 0.56 1.47
C GLN A 139 -17.72 -0.70 0.64
N HIS A 140 -16.61 -1.37 0.93
CA HIS A 140 -16.23 -2.58 0.21
C HIS A 140 -17.25 -3.71 0.41
N LEU A 141 -17.70 -3.93 1.65
CA LEU A 141 -18.71 -4.94 1.98
C LEU A 141 -20.08 -4.62 1.37
N PHE A 142 -20.43 -3.33 1.24
CA PHE A 142 -21.66 -2.91 0.59
C PHE A 142 -21.60 -2.98 -0.94
N GLN A 143 -20.41 -2.91 -1.54
CA GLN A 143 -20.24 -3.06 -2.99
C GLN A 143 -20.48 -4.52 -3.42
N ASP A 144 -20.03 -5.50 -2.61
CA ASP A 144 -20.20 -6.93 -2.90
C ASP A 144 -21.64 -7.45 -2.66
N GLY A 145 -22.47 -6.70 -1.91
CA GLY A 145 -23.85 -7.08 -1.60
C GLY A 145 -24.92 -6.64 -2.60
N ASN A 146 -24.59 -5.75 -3.55
CA ASN A 146 -25.56 -5.12 -4.44
C ASN A 146 -25.49 -5.61 -5.91
N ASP A 147 -24.59 -6.54 -6.23
CA ASP A 147 -24.51 -7.16 -7.56
C ASP A 147 -25.42 -8.41 -7.70
N HIS A 148 -26.29 -8.68 -6.72
CA HIS A 148 -27.19 -9.84 -6.74
C HIS A 148 -28.67 -9.49 -6.58
N ASP A 149 -29.17 -8.54 -7.37
CA ASP A 149 -30.61 -8.58 -7.72
C ASP A 149 -30.91 -8.00 -9.10
N ASN A 150 -30.76 -8.85 -10.15
CA ASN A 150 -31.68 -8.82 -11.29
C ASN A 150 -31.69 -10.17 -12.04
N GLY A 151 -32.62 -11.04 -11.64
CA GLY A 151 -33.51 -11.78 -12.55
C GLY A 151 -32.94 -12.76 -13.59
N ASN A 152 -33.04 -14.06 -13.24
CA ASN A 152 -33.33 -15.22 -14.11
C ASN A 152 -32.19 -15.83 -14.97
N ASN A 153 -31.57 -16.93 -14.50
CA ASN A 153 -31.92 -18.29 -14.92
C ASN A 153 -31.07 -19.38 -14.21
N LYS A 154 -31.76 -20.28 -13.51
CA LYS A 154 -31.58 -21.75 -13.41
C LYS A 154 -30.23 -22.41 -13.77
N ASP A 155 -29.63 -23.08 -12.78
CA ASP A 155 -29.42 -24.55 -12.69
C ASP A 155 -28.12 -24.95 -11.94
N ASN A 156 -28.32 -25.48 -10.73
CA ASN A 156 -27.67 -26.65 -10.10
C ASN A 156 -26.12 -26.76 -10.04
N ASN A 157 -25.53 -26.49 -8.86
CA ASN A 157 -24.93 -27.55 -8.03
C ASN A 157 -24.53 -27.05 -6.63
N SER A 158 -24.74 -27.91 -5.63
CA SER A 158 -24.51 -27.78 -4.18
C SER A 158 -23.18 -27.10 -3.81
N SER A 159 -23.19 -25.99 -3.06
CA SER A 159 -23.21 -25.91 -1.59
C SER A 159 -22.16 -26.79 -0.89
N GLN A 160 -20.97 -26.21 -0.68
CA GLN A 160 -20.15 -26.52 0.50
C GLN A 160 -19.31 -25.29 0.89
N ASP A 161 -20.01 -24.22 1.28
CA ASP A 161 -19.40 -23.02 1.88
C ASP A 161 -18.91 -23.37 3.28
N SER A 162 -17.66 -23.82 3.32
CA SER A 162 -16.92 -24.06 4.54
C SER A 162 -16.44 -22.71 5.05
N SER A 163 -16.97 -22.30 6.20
CA SER A 163 -16.58 -21.11 6.98
C SER A 163 -15.06 -20.87 6.94
N SER A 164 -14.61 -20.01 6.03
CA SER A 164 -13.24 -19.50 6.03
C SER A 164 -13.22 -18.19 6.80
N SER A 165 -13.62 -18.27 8.07
CA SER A 165 -13.42 -17.20 9.04
C SER A 165 -11.92 -16.99 9.24
N SER A 166 -11.41 -15.91 8.64
CA SER A 166 -10.30 -15.09 9.15
C SER A 166 -9.01 -15.81 9.59
N LEU A 167 -8.42 -16.62 8.71
CA LEU A 167 -7.00 -17.02 8.88
C LEU A 167 -6.05 -15.82 8.79
N LEU A 168 -6.45 -14.75 8.09
CA LEU A 168 -5.66 -13.52 7.93
C LEU A 168 -5.43 -12.78 9.26
N PHE A 169 -6.41 -12.79 10.18
CA PHE A 169 -6.30 -12.09 11.47
C PHE A 169 -5.61 -12.93 12.56
N SER A 170 -5.54 -14.24 12.37
CA SER A 170 -4.93 -15.13 13.36
C SER A 170 -3.41 -14.98 13.46
N GLY A 171 -2.74 -14.65 12.35
CA GLY A 171 -1.32 -14.28 12.37
C GLY A 171 -1.08 -12.91 13.02
N LEU A 172 -2.02 -11.97 12.85
CA LEU A 172 -1.89 -10.60 13.34
C LEU A 172 -2.03 -10.52 14.87
N LYS A 173 -2.97 -11.26 15.46
CA LYS A 173 -3.14 -11.35 16.93
C LYS A 173 -1.88 -11.88 17.62
N LYS A 174 -1.23 -12.88 17.01
CA LYS A 174 0.00 -13.49 17.51
C LYS A 174 1.20 -12.54 17.41
N LEU A 175 1.25 -11.72 16.36
CA LEU A 175 2.27 -10.68 16.20
C LEU A 175 2.08 -9.52 17.18
N MET A 176 0.83 -9.18 17.50
CA MET A 176 0.48 -8.08 18.41
C MET A 176 0.49 -8.50 19.91
N GLY A 177 0.79 -9.77 20.21
CA GLY A 177 0.91 -10.28 21.58
C GLY A 177 -0.43 -10.52 22.28
N PHE A 178 -1.53 -10.61 21.52
CA PHE A 178 -2.82 -10.99 22.09
C PHE A 178 -2.85 -12.51 22.36
N PRO A 179 -3.45 -12.93 23.49
CA PRO A 179 -3.62 -14.34 23.80
C PRO A 179 -4.53 -14.99 22.75
N ASP A 180 -4.20 -16.22 22.38
CA ASP A 180 -5.09 -17.05 21.57
C ASP A 180 -6.31 -17.43 22.40
N ASP A 181 -7.51 -17.11 21.90
CA ASP A 181 -8.76 -17.59 22.48
C ASP A 181 -8.80 -19.13 22.37
N LYS A 182 -9.03 -19.77 23.51
CA LYS A 182 -8.92 -21.22 23.73
C LYS A 182 -10.22 -21.94 23.39
#